data_AF-A0A2V7XDA3-F1
#
_entry.id   AF-A0A2V7XDA3-F1
#
_cell.length_a   1.000
_cell.length_b   1.000
_cell.length_c   1.000
_cell.angle_alpha   90.00
_cell.angle_beta   90.00
_cell.angle_gamma   90.00
#
_symmetry.space_group_name_H-M   'P 1'
#
loop_
_entity.id
_entity.type
_entity.pdbx_description
1 polymer ?
#
loop_
_entity_poly.entity_id
_entity_poly.type
_entity_poly.pdbx_seq_one_letter_code
_entity_poly.pdbx_strand_id
1 'polypeptide(L)'
;MVETRSFQDLATATSFDTTGELFAIGMSAARRGDPRMAEMARSELARRAGPGAPGGTGHRALDVAVMEKELAALLAVTAGRGQEAVARMQEAVVLERQLPPPLGLPRPIKPASELCGEILLELGRPREAAAAFERALQRAPNRSLALLGLARASAPAGDCASARGHYRRFLANWSRADPELPELKEARRERATQ
;
A
#
# COMPACT_ATOMS: atom_id res chain seq x y z
N MET A 1 14.94 -6.92 -4.38
CA MET A 1 14.03 -5.92 -3.77
C MET A 1 13.17 -6.66 -2.76
N VAL A 2 13.41 -6.44 -1.47
CA VAL A 2 12.63 -7.08 -0.39
C VAL A 2 11.41 -6.20 -0.16
N GLU A 3 10.25 -6.59 -0.69
CA GLU A 3 8.97 -5.93 -0.40
C GLU A 3 8.45 -6.47 0.94
N THR A 4 8.79 -5.82 2.07
CA THR A 4 8.29 -6.24 3.38
C THR A 4 6.86 -5.75 3.61
N ARG A 5 6.01 -6.62 4.17
CA ARG A 5 4.68 -6.29 4.71
C ARG A 5 4.67 -6.18 6.23
N SER A 6 5.78 -6.54 6.89
CA SER A 6 5.95 -6.41 8.32
C SER A 6 6.70 -5.12 8.62
N PHE A 7 5.98 -4.14 9.17
CA PHE A 7 6.54 -2.90 9.70
C PHE A 7 6.57 -2.91 11.25
N GLN A 8 6.25 -4.06 11.88
CA GLN A 8 6.12 -4.19 13.33
C GLN A 8 7.44 -3.91 14.07
N ASP A 9 8.57 -4.20 13.42
CA ASP A 9 9.91 -4.06 13.99
C ASP A 9 10.44 -2.61 14.00
N LEU A 10 9.81 -1.69 13.25
CA LEU A 10 10.25 -0.29 13.15
C LEU A 10 9.62 0.64 14.21
N ALA A 11 8.72 0.12 15.04
CA ALA A 11 7.85 0.95 15.87
C ALA A 11 8.42 1.32 17.25
N THR A 12 9.69 1.05 17.51
CA THR A 12 10.41 1.41 18.75
C THR A 12 11.24 2.70 18.61
N ALA A 13 11.33 3.27 17.42
CA ALA A 13 12.10 4.49 17.17
C ALA A 13 11.35 5.74 17.68
N THR A 14 12.07 6.58 18.45
CA THR A 14 11.58 7.84 19.04
C THR A 14 12.12 9.10 18.35
N SER A 15 12.98 8.97 17.32
CA SER A 15 13.36 10.05 16.39
C SER A 15 12.94 9.71 14.95
N PHE A 16 12.65 10.75 14.17
CA PHE A 16 12.17 10.64 12.78
C PHE A 16 13.20 11.21 11.81
N ASP A 17 14.28 10.48 11.58
CA ASP A 17 15.42 10.97 10.81
C ASP A 17 15.05 11.14 9.32
N THR A 18 14.15 10.30 8.78
CA THR A 18 13.66 10.39 7.40
C THR A 18 12.13 10.35 7.28
N THR A 19 11.60 10.90 6.18
CA THR A 19 10.15 10.83 5.86
C THR A 19 9.68 9.38 5.69
N GLY A 20 10.55 8.50 5.19
CA GLY A 20 10.23 7.08 5.00
C GLY A 20 10.06 6.33 6.31
N GLU A 21 10.90 6.59 7.31
CA GLU A 21 10.76 6.00 8.65
C GLU A 21 9.51 6.49 9.35
N LEU A 22 9.23 7.80 9.29
CA LEU A 22 8.01 8.39 9.82
C LEU A 22 6.76 7.71 9.24
N PHE A 23 6.74 7.50 7.92
CA PHE A 23 5.67 6.78 7.26
C PHE A 23 5.58 5.32 7.71
N ALA A 24 6.70 4.59 7.76
CA ALA A 24 6.73 3.20 8.20
C ALA A 24 6.24 3.01 9.64
N ILE A 25 6.62 3.90 10.56
CA ILE A 25 6.14 3.93 11.95
C ILE A 25 4.63 4.17 11.97
N GLY A 26 4.14 5.15 11.22
CA GLY A 26 2.69 5.43 11.13
C GLY A 26 1.88 4.25 10.59
N MET A 27 2.38 3.59 9.54
CA MET A 27 1.77 2.40 8.94
C MET A 27 1.71 1.25 9.96
N SER A 28 2.81 1.04 10.68
CA SER A 28 2.91 0.02 11.72
C SER A 28 1.98 0.29 12.90
N ALA A 29 1.96 1.52 13.40
CA ALA A 29 1.09 1.97 14.46
C ALA A 29 -0.40 1.78 14.10
N ALA A 30 -0.81 2.20 12.89
CA ALA A 30 -2.19 2.03 12.43
C ALA A 30 -2.60 0.55 12.39
N ARG A 31 -1.72 -0.34 11.89
CA ARG A 31 -2.00 -1.79 11.83
C ARG A 31 -2.03 -2.47 13.20
N ARG A 32 -1.32 -1.94 14.20
CA ARG A 32 -1.32 -2.46 15.58
C ARG A 32 -2.44 -1.88 16.45
N GLY A 33 -3.29 -1.00 15.90
CA GLY A 33 -4.33 -0.34 16.67
C GLY A 33 -3.81 0.73 17.64
N ASP A 34 -2.69 1.38 17.30
CA ASP A 34 -2.18 2.56 17.99
C ASP A 34 -2.49 3.83 17.18
N PRO A 35 -3.73 4.35 17.27
CA PRO A 35 -4.14 5.52 16.51
C PRO A 35 -3.39 6.79 16.94
N ARG A 36 -2.88 6.85 18.17
CA ARG A 36 -2.15 8.02 18.67
C ARG A 36 -0.81 8.17 17.95
N MET A 37 -0.03 7.10 17.86
CA MET A 37 1.24 7.12 17.15
C MET A 37 1.06 7.32 15.65
N ALA A 38 0.04 6.68 15.04
CA ALA A 38 -0.28 6.87 13.63
C ALA A 38 -0.69 8.32 13.31
N GLU A 39 -1.49 8.95 14.18
CA GLU A 39 -1.92 10.34 14.03
C GLU A 39 -0.77 11.34 14.22
N MET A 40 0.14 11.06 15.14
CA MET A 40 1.36 11.85 15.31
C MET A 40 2.24 11.78 14.05
N ALA A 41 2.42 10.59 13.49
CA ALA A 41 3.15 10.41 12.24
C ALA A 41 2.51 11.15 11.06
N ARG A 42 1.18 11.03 10.92
CA ARG A 42 0.40 11.74 9.89
C ARG A 42 0.53 13.26 10.02
N SER A 43 0.41 13.80 11.23
CA SER A 43 0.49 15.24 11.48
C SER A 43 1.87 15.80 11.13
N GLU A 44 2.94 15.06 11.42
CA GLU A 44 4.30 15.46 11.05
C GLU A 44 4.52 15.38 9.54
N LEU A 45 3.96 14.37 8.84
CA LEU A 45 3.98 14.33 7.37
C LEU A 45 3.23 15.53 6.77
N ALA A 46 2.06 15.88 7.30
CA ALA A 46 1.29 17.04 6.87
C ALA A 46 2.10 18.33 7.03
N ARG A 47 2.82 18.48 8.15
CA ARG A 47 3.72 19.62 8.38
C ARG A 47 4.86 19.66 7.35
N ARG A 48 5.45 18.52 7.00
CA ARG A 48 6.55 18.41 6.02
C ARG A 48 6.09 18.64 4.56
N ALA A 49 4.82 18.36 4.26
CA ALA A 49 4.22 18.63 2.95
C ALA A 49 3.77 20.10 2.79
N GLY A 50 3.67 20.85 3.90
CA GLY A 50 3.15 22.22 3.91
C GLY A 50 4.04 23.25 3.20
N PRO A 51 3.46 24.37 2.70
CA PRO A 51 4.22 25.47 2.13
C PRO A 51 5.23 26.03 3.16
N GLY A 52 6.49 26.16 2.77
CA GLY A 52 7.56 26.68 3.64
C GLY A 52 8.38 25.62 4.39
N ALA A 53 8.03 24.33 4.31
CA ALA A 53 8.87 23.25 4.82
C ALA A 53 10.09 22.99 3.90
N PRO A 54 11.25 22.52 4.43
CA PRO A 54 12.36 22.05 3.60
C PRO A 54 11.91 20.86 2.74
N GLY A 55 11.68 21.10 1.44
CA GLY A 55 11.12 20.10 0.53
C GLY A 55 9.60 20.16 0.31
N GLY A 56 8.93 21.20 0.81
CA GLY A 56 7.50 21.50 0.61
C GLY A 56 7.15 22.02 -0.80
N THR A 57 8.02 21.79 -1.79
CA THR A 57 7.76 22.10 -3.21
C THR A 57 8.17 20.93 -4.13
N GLY A 58 7.52 20.83 -5.29
CA GLY A 58 7.84 19.83 -6.32
C GLY A 58 7.49 18.39 -5.95
N HIS A 59 8.13 17.41 -6.60
CA HIS A 59 7.83 15.98 -6.43
C HIS A 59 8.03 15.46 -5.00
N ARG A 60 8.91 16.07 -4.20
CA ARG A 60 9.13 15.66 -2.81
C ARG A 60 7.93 15.99 -1.93
N ALA A 61 7.31 17.15 -2.13
CA ALA A 61 6.09 17.53 -1.41
C ALA A 61 4.91 16.62 -1.79
N LEU A 62 4.79 16.29 -3.08
CA LEU A 62 3.78 15.34 -3.55
C LEU A 62 3.96 13.95 -2.93
N ASP A 63 5.20 13.43 -2.87
CA ASP A 63 5.52 12.15 -2.22
C ASP A 63 5.11 12.14 -0.74
N VAL A 64 5.45 13.20 0.01
CA VAL A 64 5.05 13.36 1.42
C VAL A 64 3.54 13.48 1.59
N ALA A 65 2.88 14.23 0.69
CA ALA A 65 1.43 14.38 0.70
C ALA A 65 0.71 13.05 0.42
N VAL A 66 1.25 12.20 -0.47
CA VAL A 66 0.72 10.85 -0.68
C VAL A 66 0.79 10.04 0.61
N MET A 67 1.96 9.99 1.26
CA MET A 67 2.15 9.25 2.52
C MET A 67 1.25 9.77 3.65
N GLU A 68 1.00 11.08 3.72
CA GLU A 68 0.04 11.68 4.67
C GLU A 68 -1.37 11.14 4.44
N LYS A 69 -1.84 11.15 3.19
CA LYS A 69 -3.19 10.68 2.83
C LYS A 69 -3.35 9.18 3.06
N GLU A 70 -2.30 8.40 2.85
CA GLU A 70 -2.27 6.98 3.16
C GLU A 70 -2.46 6.71 4.66
N LEU A 71 -1.75 7.45 5.54
CA LEU A 71 -1.96 7.33 6.98
C LEU A 71 -3.35 7.83 7.41
N ALA A 72 -3.85 8.92 6.81
CA ALA A 72 -5.20 9.41 7.04
C ALA A 72 -6.25 8.34 6.70
N ALA A 73 -6.06 7.62 5.60
CA ALA A 73 -6.96 6.55 5.18
C ALA A 73 -6.94 5.39 6.19
N LEU A 74 -5.76 4.94 6.62
CA LEU A 74 -5.64 3.86 7.60
C LEU A 74 -6.28 4.22 8.94
N LEU A 75 -6.07 5.44 9.43
CA LEU A 75 -6.73 5.94 10.63
C LEU A 75 -8.26 5.95 10.47
N ALA A 76 -8.76 6.34 9.30
CA ALA A 76 -10.19 6.29 9.00
C ALA A 76 -10.72 4.83 8.99
N VAL A 77 -9.98 3.86 8.43
CA VAL A 77 -10.34 2.43 8.50
C VAL A 77 -10.43 1.95 9.95
N THR A 78 -9.40 2.22 10.77
CA THR A 78 -9.39 1.80 12.18
C THR A 78 -10.52 2.43 13.00
N ALA A 79 -11.02 3.60 12.59
CA ALA A 79 -12.15 4.29 13.20
C ALA A 79 -13.52 3.87 12.62
N GLY A 80 -13.58 2.86 11.75
CA GLY A 80 -14.83 2.43 11.09
C GLY A 80 -15.36 3.39 10.02
N ARG A 81 -14.58 4.39 9.62
CA ARG A 81 -14.95 5.43 8.63
C ARG A 81 -14.51 5.03 7.22
N GLY A 82 -14.99 3.88 6.74
CA GLY A 82 -14.55 3.29 5.46
C GLY A 82 -14.72 4.21 4.24
N GLN A 83 -15.80 4.99 4.17
CA GLN A 83 -16.00 5.92 3.05
C GLN A 83 -14.99 7.07 3.06
N GLU A 84 -14.63 7.58 4.25
CA GLU A 84 -13.58 8.59 4.38
C GLU A 84 -12.22 7.99 3.98
N ALA A 85 -11.92 6.76 4.41
CA ALA A 85 -10.69 6.08 4.03
C ALA A 85 -10.53 5.98 2.51
N VAL A 86 -11.59 5.61 1.81
CA VAL A 86 -11.58 5.51 0.34
C VAL A 86 -11.39 6.88 -0.31
N ALA A 87 -12.03 7.94 0.20
CA ALA A 87 -11.84 9.29 -0.30
C ALA A 87 -10.37 9.76 -0.15
N ARG A 88 -9.75 9.53 1.02
CA ARG A 88 -8.33 9.85 1.24
C ARG A 88 -7.41 9.07 0.31
N MET A 89 -7.69 7.79 0.06
CA MET A 89 -6.91 7.01 -0.90
C MET A 89 -7.08 7.48 -2.34
N GLN A 90 -8.26 7.94 -2.74
CA GLN A 90 -8.47 8.51 -4.08
C GLN A 90 -7.65 9.78 -4.27
N GLU A 91 -7.58 10.65 -3.26
CA GLU A 91 -6.69 11.81 -3.26
C GLU A 91 -5.22 11.38 -3.38
N ALA A 92 -4.80 10.38 -2.62
CA ALA A 92 -3.44 9.81 -2.67
C ALA A 92 -3.09 9.30 -4.08
N VAL A 93 -4.00 8.58 -4.74
CA VAL A 93 -3.81 8.07 -6.11
C VAL A 93 -3.70 9.21 -7.12
N VAL A 94 -4.49 10.28 -6.98
CA VAL A 94 -4.41 11.46 -7.86
C VAL A 94 -3.05 12.16 -7.71
N LEU A 95 -2.53 12.27 -6.49
CA LEU A 95 -1.21 12.84 -6.22
C LEU A 95 -0.08 11.94 -6.75
N GLU A 96 -0.16 10.63 -6.53
CA GLU A 96 0.82 9.65 -7.02
C GLU A 96 0.97 9.69 -8.55
N ARG A 97 -0.14 9.88 -9.28
CA ARG A 97 -0.11 9.97 -10.75
C ARG A 97 0.65 11.18 -11.28
N GLN A 98 0.83 12.22 -10.48
CA GLN A 98 1.63 13.40 -10.84
C GLN A 98 3.13 13.15 -10.63
N LEU A 99 3.51 12.12 -9.86
CA LEU A 99 4.89 11.73 -9.71
C LEU A 99 5.38 10.99 -10.98
N PRO A 100 6.63 11.24 -11.42
CA PRO A 100 7.22 10.45 -12.50
C PRO A 100 7.20 8.96 -12.13
N PRO A 101 7.06 8.04 -13.09
CA PRO A 101 7.20 6.61 -12.83
C PRO A 101 8.50 6.33 -12.07
N PRO A 102 8.51 5.42 -11.09
CA PRO A 102 9.68 5.21 -10.25
C PRO A 102 10.88 4.75 -11.08
N LEU A 103 11.98 5.51 -11.02
CA LEU A 103 13.30 5.12 -11.51
C LEU A 103 14.12 4.61 -10.32
N GLY A 104 14.09 3.30 -10.07
CA GLY A 104 14.73 2.68 -8.91
C GLY A 104 13.76 2.44 -7.75
N LEU A 105 14.13 2.79 -6.52
CA LEU A 105 13.27 2.56 -5.35
C LEU A 105 11.90 3.24 -5.53
N PRO A 106 10.79 2.53 -5.27
CA PRO A 106 9.46 3.10 -5.42
C PRO A 106 9.30 4.33 -4.50
N ARG A 107 8.82 5.42 -5.08
CA ARG A 107 8.40 6.63 -4.38
C ARG A 107 6.94 6.93 -4.76
N PRO A 108 5.99 6.93 -3.80
CA PRO A 108 6.14 6.58 -2.38
C PRO A 108 6.57 5.12 -2.13
N ILE A 109 7.09 4.85 -0.92
CA ILE A 109 7.58 3.52 -0.50
C ILE A 109 6.50 2.45 -0.69
N LYS A 110 5.25 2.80 -0.37
CA LYS A 110 4.05 2.02 -0.68
C LYS A 110 3.29 2.75 -1.80
N PRO A 111 3.07 2.15 -2.97
CA PRO A 111 2.25 2.77 -4.00
C PRO A 111 0.81 2.98 -3.53
N ALA A 112 0.27 4.18 -3.74
CA ALA A 112 -1.05 4.56 -3.26
C ALA A 112 -2.15 3.68 -3.86
N SER A 113 -2.04 3.37 -5.15
CA SER A 113 -2.98 2.48 -5.84
C SER A 113 -3.00 1.06 -5.23
N GLU A 114 -1.85 0.57 -4.77
CA GLU A 114 -1.76 -0.74 -4.13
C GLU A 114 -2.33 -0.73 -2.71
N LEU A 115 -2.05 0.31 -1.91
CA LEU A 115 -2.66 0.44 -0.57
C LEU A 115 -4.17 0.64 -0.66
N CYS A 116 -4.64 1.36 -1.69
CA CYS A 116 -6.07 1.54 -1.95
C CYS A 116 -6.75 0.20 -2.19
N GLY A 117 -6.14 -0.68 -2.99
CA GLY A 117 -6.63 -2.04 -3.20
C GLY A 117 -6.68 -2.87 -1.91
N GLU A 118 -5.68 -2.75 -1.04
CA GLU A 118 -5.68 -3.44 0.27
C GLU A 118 -6.83 -2.97 1.17
N ILE A 119 -7.02 -1.65 1.29
CA ILE A 119 -8.12 -1.06 2.07
C ILE A 119 -9.48 -1.47 1.49
N LEU A 120 -9.62 -1.47 0.17
CA LEU A 120 -10.87 -1.88 -0.49
C LEU A 120 -11.17 -3.37 -0.25
N LEU A 121 -10.17 -4.25 -0.19
CA LEU A 121 -10.37 -5.65 0.21
C LEU A 121 -10.83 -5.77 1.66
N GLU A 122 -10.22 -5.03 2.58
CA GLU A 122 -10.61 -5.00 3.99
C GLU A 122 -12.06 -4.53 4.18
N LEU A 123 -12.48 -3.57 3.36
CA LEU A 123 -13.85 -3.04 3.34
C LEU A 123 -14.84 -3.92 2.55
N GLY A 124 -14.43 -5.09 2.05
CA GLY A 124 -15.31 -6.01 1.31
C GLY A 124 -15.72 -5.51 -0.08
N ARG A 125 -14.89 -4.69 -0.74
CA ARG A 125 -15.13 -4.09 -2.07
C ARG A 125 -14.17 -4.67 -3.14
N PRO A 126 -14.26 -5.98 -3.45
CA PRO A 126 -13.26 -6.68 -4.27
C PRO A 126 -13.17 -6.20 -5.71
N ARG A 127 -14.28 -5.80 -6.34
CA ARG A 127 -14.26 -5.27 -7.72
C ARG A 127 -13.47 -3.96 -7.82
N GLU A 128 -13.65 -3.07 -6.85
CA GLU A 128 -12.93 -1.81 -6.81
C GLU A 128 -11.47 -2.02 -6.42
N ALA A 129 -11.20 -2.99 -5.53
CA ALA A 129 -9.84 -3.37 -5.20
C ALA A 129 -9.07 -3.90 -6.42
N ALA A 130 -9.70 -4.75 -7.24
CA ALA A 130 -9.10 -5.24 -8.48
C ALA A 130 -8.68 -4.08 -9.39
N ALA A 131 -9.58 -3.11 -9.61
CA ALA A 131 -9.27 -1.91 -10.41
C ALA A 131 -8.14 -1.05 -9.81
N ALA A 132 -7.98 -1.02 -8.49
CA ALA A 132 -6.87 -0.32 -7.84
C ALA A 132 -5.53 -1.05 -8.04
N PHE A 133 -5.51 -2.38 -7.93
CA PHE A 133 -4.31 -3.18 -8.19
C PHE A 133 -3.92 -3.17 -9.68
N GLU A 134 -4.88 -3.16 -10.60
CA GLU A 134 -4.61 -2.99 -12.03
C GLU A 134 -3.93 -1.65 -12.32
N ARG A 135 -4.39 -0.56 -11.70
CA ARG A 135 -3.71 0.76 -11.78
C ARG A 135 -2.29 0.70 -11.22
N ALA A 136 -2.08 0.02 -10.10
CA ALA A 136 -0.74 -0.19 -9.56
C ALA A 136 0.17 -0.93 -10.55
N LEU A 137 -0.35 -1.95 -11.25
CA LEU A 137 0.39 -2.72 -12.26
C LEU A 137 0.63 -1.96 -13.58
N GLN A 138 -0.24 -1.01 -13.94
CA GLN A 138 0.00 -0.10 -15.07
C GLN A 138 1.22 0.79 -14.81
N ARG A 139 1.39 1.27 -13.57
CA ARG A 139 2.51 2.11 -13.17
C ARG A 139 3.79 1.31 -12.89
N ALA A 140 3.65 0.14 -12.29
CA ALA A 140 4.76 -0.76 -11.96
C ALA A 140 4.45 -2.19 -12.47
N PRO A 141 4.74 -2.47 -13.76
CA PRO A 141 4.52 -3.80 -14.33
C PRO A 141 5.26 -4.88 -13.53
N ASN A 142 4.60 -6.02 -13.31
CA ASN A 142 5.11 -7.15 -12.55
C ASN A 142 5.45 -6.87 -11.07
N ARG A 143 4.90 -5.81 -10.46
CA ARG A 143 4.96 -5.66 -9.00
C ARG A 143 4.27 -6.82 -8.30
N SER A 144 5.03 -7.58 -7.51
CA SER A 144 4.58 -8.86 -6.96
C SER A 144 3.44 -8.70 -5.96
N LEU A 145 3.53 -7.71 -5.08
CA LEU A 145 2.47 -7.44 -4.11
C LEU A 145 1.15 -7.01 -4.78
N ALA A 146 1.20 -6.23 -5.86
CA ALA A 146 0.03 -5.85 -6.63
C ALA A 146 -0.58 -7.04 -7.39
N LEU A 147 0.25 -7.95 -7.94
CA LEU A 147 -0.24 -9.20 -8.53
C LEU A 147 -0.97 -10.08 -7.51
N LEU A 148 -0.40 -10.21 -6.31
CA LEU A 148 -1.03 -10.97 -5.23
C LEU A 148 -2.34 -10.32 -4.76
N GLY A 149 -2.36 -8.99 -4.61
CA GLY A 149 -3.58 -8.25 -4.27
C GLY A 149 -4.66 -8.40 -5.34
N LEU A 150 -4.30 -8.30 -6.62
CA LEU A 150 -5.21 -8.51 -7.73
C LEU A 150 -5.77 -9.93 -7.74
N ALA A 151 -4.94 -10.94 -7.46
CA ALA A 151 -5.39 -12.32 -7.34
C ALA A 151 -6.44 -12.50 -6.24
N ARG A 152 -6.16 -11.94 -5.04
CA ARG A 152 -7.08 -11.94 -3.89
C ARG A 152 -8.38 -11.20 -4.16
N ALA A 153 -8.35 -10.16 -5.00
CA ALA A 153 -9.52 -9.39 -5.39
C ALA A 153 -10.36 -10.08 -6.48
N SER A 154 -9.72 -10.81 -7.39
CA SER A 154 -10.36 -11.35 -8.60
C SER A 154 -11.38 -12.44 -8.30
N ALA A 155 -11.05 -13.40 -7.44
CA ALA A 155 -11.97 -14.49 -7.08
C ALA A 155 -13.28 -13.99 -6.43
N PRO A 156 -13.25 -13.18 -5.35
CA PRO A 156 -14.47 -12.61 -4.78
C PRO A 156 -15.17 -11.60 -5.69
N ALA A 157 -14.49 -11.05 -6.71
CA ALA A 157 -15.10 -10.22 -7.75
C ALA A 157 -15.88 -11.05 -8.81
N GLY A 158 -15.74 -12.39 -8.81
CA GLY A 158 -16.37 -13.31 -9.74
C GLY A 158 -15.47 -13.81 -10.88
N ASP A 159 -14.17 -13.50 -10.84
CA ASP A 159 -13.20 -13.86 -11.87
C ASP A 159 -12.11 -14.80 -11.34
N CYS A 160 -12.52 -16.04 -11.07
CA CYS A 160 -11.62 -17.10 -10.59
C CYS A 160 -10.54 -17.46 -11.63
N ALA A 161 -10.81 -17.29 -12.93
CA ALA A 161 -9.86 -17.59 -13.99
C ALA A 161 -8.68 -16.62 -13.96
N SER A 162 -8.97 -15.31 -13.89
CA SER A 162 -7.94 -14.28 -13.76
C SER A 162 -7.20 -14.39 -12.42
N ALA A 163 -7.91 -14.69 -11.32
CA ALA A 163 -7.29 -14.91 -10.01
C ALA A 163 -6.13 -15.92 -10.07
N ARG A 164 -6.37 -17.09 -10.69
CA ARG A 164 -5.33 -18.12 -10.90
C ARG A 164 -4.18 -17.63 -11.78
N GLY A 165 -4.48 -16.87 -12.83
CA GLY A 165 -3.46 -16.25 -13.68
C GLY A 165 -2.55 -15.31 -12.91
N HIS A 166 -3.11 -14.48 -12.04
CA HIS A 166 -2.35 -13.55 -11.19
C HIS A 166 -1.52 -14.28 -10.12
N TYR A 167 -2.07 -15.30 -9.46
CA TYR A 167 -1.31 -16.14 -8.52
C TYR A 167 -0.12 -16.83 -9.20
N ARG A 168 -0.27 -17.32 -10.44
CA ARG A 168 0.85 -17.91 -11.20
C ARG A 168 1.97 -16.90 -11.45
N ARG A 169 1.62 -15.67 -11.86
CA ARG A 169 2.60 -14.61 -12.11
C ARG A 169 3.32 -14.20 -10.82
N PHE A 170 2.59 -14.07 -9.71
CA PHE A 170 3.17 -13.84 -8.39
C PHE A 170 4.18 -14.93 -8.00
N LEU A 171 3.80 -16.20 -8.12
CA LEU A 171 4.68 -17.35 -7.83
C LEU A 171 5.93 -17.38 -8.73
N ALA A 172 5.82 -16.96 -9.99
CA ALA A 172 6.96 -16.87 -10.89
C ALA A 172 7.96 -15.80 -10.42
N ASN A 173 7.46 -14.62 -10.03
CA ASN A 173 8.29 -13.55 -9.48
C ASN A 173 8.98 -13.96 -8.18
N TRP A 174 8.26 -14.69 -7.31
CA TRP A 174 8.75 -15.13 -6.00
C TRP A 174 9.24 -16.59 -6.02
N SER A 175 9.76 -17.06 -7.15
CA SER A 175 10.23 -18.45 -7.32
C SER A 175 11.41 -18.83 -6.43
N ARG A 176 12.17 -17.84 -5.95
CA ARG A 176 13.32 -18.00 -5.04
C ARG A 176 13.11 -17.37 -3.66
N ALA A 177 11.88 -16.97 -3.32
CA ALA A 177 11.57 -16.46 -1.99
C ALA A 177 11.51 -17.61 -0.97
N ASP A 178 11.61 -17.29 0.32
CA ASP A 178 11.56 -18.29 1.38
C ASP A 178 10.27 -19.13 1.28
N PRO A 179 10.37 -20.45 1.16
CA PRO A 179 9.24 -21.30 0.78
C PRO A 179 8.11 -21.32 1.82
N GLU A 180 8.42 -20.92 3.06
CA GLU A 180 7.52 -20.93 4.20
C GLU A 180 6.63 -19.70 4.31
N LEU A 181 6.85 -18.68 3.47
CA LEU A 181 6.04 -17.46 3.46
C LEU A 181 4.55 -17.78 3.29
N PRO A 182 3.65 -17.23 4.13
CA PRO A 182 2.21 -17.46 4.05
C PRO A 182 1.63 -17.17 2.66
N GLU A 183 2.13 -16.13 1.99
CA GLU A 183 1.71 -15.74 0.65
C GLU A 183 2.02 -16.81 -0.41
N LEU A 184 3.15 -17.51 -0.29
CA LEU A 184 3.48 -18.60 -1.20
C LEU A 184 2.59 -19.83 -0.95
N LYS A 185 2.31 -20.13 0.32
CA LYS A 185 1.40 -21.22 0.70
C LYS A 185 -0.02 -20.95 0.19
N GLU A 186 -0.53 -19.73 0.37
CA GLU A 186 -1.79 -19.26 -0.19
C GLU A 186 -1.81 -19.41 -1.72
N ALA A 187 -0.85 -18.80 -2.41
CA ALA A 187 -0.84 -18.79 -3.87
C ALA A 187 -0.73 -20.19 -4.48
N ARG A 188 0.00 -21.12 -3.85
CA ARG A 188 0.08 -22.53 -4.28
C ARG A 188 -1.25 -23.25 -4.11
N ARG A 189 -1.97 -23.01 -2.99
CA ARG A 189 -3.29 -23.57 -2.72
C ARG A 189 -4.32 -23.06 -3.74
N GLU A 190 -4.45 -21.74 -3.87
CA GLU A 190 -5.45 -21.12 -4.76
C GLU A 190 -5.19 -21.42 -6.24
N ARG A 191 -3.94 -21.68 -6.63
CA ARG A 191 -3.61 -22.14 -7.98
C ARG A 191 -4.10 -23.58 -8.24
N ALA A 192 -4.16 -24.42 -7.21
CA ALA A 192 -4.49 -25.84 -7.33
C ALA A 192 -6.00 -26.11 -7.28
N THR A 193 -6.79 -25.19 -6.74
CA THR A 193 -8.26 -25.30 -6.68
C THR A 193 -8.86 -25.21 -8.09
N GLN A 194 -9.55 -26.28 -8.52
CA GLN A 194 -10.24 -26.41 -9.80
C GLN A 194 -11.63 -25.80 -9.75
#